data_AF-A0AB39XP17-F1
#
_entry.id   AF-A0AB39XP17-F1
#
_cell.length_a   1.000
_cell.length_b   1.000
_cell.length_c   1.000
_cell.angle_alpha   90.00
_cell.angle_beta   90.00
_cell.angle_gamma   90.00
#
_symmetry.space_group_name_H-M   'P 1'
#
loop_
_entity.id
_entity.type
_entity.pdbx_description
1 polymer ?
#
loop_
_entity_poly.entity_id
_entity_poly.type
_entity_poly.pdbx_seq_one_letter_code
_entity_poly.pdbx_strand_id
1 'polypeptide(L)' 'MPSPFDFVHLDPSLDPPEPYRAVFELFSELWAKLRGLEPSCAQDPVLLVLIRHLEHQLVAAGLVLTMQLDVLNHR' A
#
# COMPACT_ATOMS: atom_id res chain seq x y z
N MET A 1 -22.51 -12.50 18.10
CA MET A 1 -21.25 -11.76 18.30
C MET A 1 -21.11 -10.84 17.11
N PRO A 2 -21.00 -9.51 17.30
CA PRO A 2 -20.71 -8.61 16.19
C PRO A 2 -19.35 -8.99 15.60
N SER A 3 -19.26 -8.92 14.27
CA SER A 3 -18.03 -9.28 13.55
C SER A 3 -16.95 -8.29 13.96
N PRO A 4 -15.68 -8.71 14.20
CA PRO A 4 -14.59 -7.78 14.44
C PRO A 4 -14.33 -6.82 13.25
N PHE A 5 -15.09 -6.98 12.16
CA PHE A 5 -15.05 -6.20 10.94
C PHE A 5 -16.32 -5.37 10.68
N ASP A 6 -17.17 -5.12 11.69
CA ASP A 6 -18.39 -4.30 11.57
C ASP A 6 -18.12 -2.78 11.38
N PHE A 7 -16.98 -2.40 10.80
CA PHE A 7 -16.58 -1.01 10.64
C PHE A 7 -16.49 -0.59 9.17
N VAL A 8 -17.48 0.23 8.82
CA VAL A 8 -17.43 1.40 7.92
C VAL A 8 -17.40 1.13 6.42
N HIS A 9 -18.53 1.51 5.82
CA HIS A 9 -18.77 1.76 4.42
C HIS A 9 -17.80 2.83 3.90
N LEU A 10 -16.95 2.48 2.93
CA LEU A 10 -16.11 3.44 2.23
C LEU A 10 -16.68 3.80 0.88
N ASP A 11 -17.48 4.87 0.89
CA ASP A 11 -17.74 5.65 -0.31
C ASP A 11 -16.39 6.20 -0.84
N PRO A 12 -16.06 6.11 -2.14
CA PRO A 12 -14.86 6.72 -2.71
C PRO A 12 -14.84 8.26 -2.60
N SER A 13 -15.94 8.89 -2.19
CA SER A 13 -16.00 10.29 -1.77
C SER A 13 -15.72 10.52 -0.28
N LEU A 14 -15.62 9.44 0.51
CA LEU A 14 -15.26 9.44 1.92
C LEU A 14 -13.81 9.02 2.13
N ASP A 15 -13.21 9.63 3.12
CA ASP A 15 -11.85 9.32 3.52
C ASP A 15 -11.74 7.89 4.08
N PRO A 16 -10.68 7.12 3.73
CA PRO A 16 -10.44 5.80 4.29
C PRO A 16 -10.40 5.83 5.81
N PRO A 17 -10.88 4.78 6.52
CA PRO A 17 -10.77 4.70 7.96
C PRO A 17 -9.30 4.88 8.34
N GLU A 18 -9.08 5.57 9.46
CA GLU A 18 -7.77 6.03 9.90
C GLU A 18 -6.66 4.96 9.83
N PRO A 19 -6.90 3.67 10.17
CA PRO A 19 -5.89 2.61 10.01
C PRO A 19 -5.48 2.37 8.55
N TYR A 20 -6.42 2.38 7.61
CA TYR A 20 -6.14 2.19 6.19
C TYR A 20 -5.43 3.38 5.59
N ARG A 21 -5.82 4.61 6.01
CA ARG A 21 -5.11 5.84 5.65
C ARG A 21 -3.65 5.76 6.09
N ALA A 22 -3.38 5.40 7.34
CA ALA A 22 -2.03 5.27 7.86
C ALA A 22 -1.18 4.24 7.08
N VAL A 23 -1.79 3.13 6.63
CA VAL A 23 -1.10 2.14 5.80
C VAL A 23 -0.80 2.69 4.40
N PHE A 24 -1.73 3.40 3.76
CA PHE A 24 -1.47 4.04 2.46
C PHE A 24 -0.42 5.16 2.53
N GLU A 25 -0.41 5.94 3.61
CA GLU A 25 0.63 6.94 3.88
C GLU A 25 1.99 6.27 4.06
N LEU A 26 2.06 5.19 4.84
CA LEU A 26 3.28 4.40 5.00
C LEU A 26 3.79 3.83 3.67
N PHE A 27 2.90 3.28 2.84
CA PHE A 27 3.28 2.78 1.52
C PHE A 27 3.81 3.89 0.61
N SER A 28 3.20 5.07 0.67
CA SER A 28 3.65 6.25 -0.09
C SER A 28 5.04 6.72 0.37
N GLU A 29 5.30 6.73 1.67
CA GLU A 29 6.61 7.06 2.23
C GLU A 29 7.68 6.05 1.80
N LEU A 30 7.38 4.76 1.90
CA LEU A 30 8.29 3.68 1.48
C LEU A 30 8.60 3.74 -0.01
N TRP A 31 7.58 4.00 -0.84
CA TRP A 31 7.75 4.20 -2.27
C TRP A 31 8.70 5.37 -2.57
N ALA A 32 8.49 6.53 -1.95
CA ALA A 32 9.35 7.70 -2.13
C ALA A 32 10.79 7.41 -1.73
N LYS A 33 11.02 6.67 -0.63
CA LYS A 33 12.37 6.24 -0.20
C LYS A 33 13.04 5.32 -1.23
N LEU A 34 12.32 4.34 -1.77
CA LEU A 34 12.85 3.44 -2.81
C LEU A 34 13.22 4.21 -4.08
N ARG A 35 12.34 5.10 -4.56
CA ARG A 35 12.62 5.95 -5.73
C ARG A 35 13.79 6.90 -5.50
N GLY A 36 13.96 7.39 -4.26
CA GLY A 36 15.09 8.23 -3.87
C GLY A 36 16.43 7.47 -3.80
N LEU A 37 16.40 6.17 -3.54
CA LEU A 37 17.59 5.31 -3.50
C LEU A 37 18.06 4.85 -4.88
N GLU A 38 17.15 4.73 -5.86
CA GLU A 38 17.46 4.24 -7.22
C GLU A 38 18.66 4.96 -7.89
N PRO A 39 18.78 6.31 -7.86
CA PRO A 39 19.92 7.00 -8.47
C PRO A 39 21.25 6.69 -7.80
N SER A 40 21.26 6.49 -6.48
CA SER A 40 22.46 6.17 -5.70
C SER A 40 22.92 4.73 -5.92
N CYS A 41 22.00 3.84 -6.30
CA CYS A 41 22.28 2.43 -6.55
C CYS A 41 22.42 2.09 -8.04
N ALA A 42 22.41 3.08 -8.94
CA ALA A 42 22.36 2.89 -10.39
C ALA A 42 23.48 2.02 -10.99
N GLN A 43 24.62 1.88 -10.29
CA GLN A 43 25.76 1.09 -10.73
C GLN A 43 25.77 -0.34 -10.15
N ASP A 44 24.90 -0.64 -9.20
CA ASP A 44 24.80 -1.97 -8.59
C ASP A 44 23.53 -2.69 -9.10
N PRO A 45 23.68 -3.67 -10.01
CA PRO A 45 22.55 -4.36 -10.61
C PRO A 45 21.76 -5.19 -9.60
N VAL A 46 22.40 -5.68 -8.52
CA VAL A 46 21.71 -6.46 -7.49
C VAL A 46 20.81 -5.55 -6.66
N LEU A 47 21.32 -4.38 -6.26
CA LEU A 47 20.53 -3.40 -5.53
C LEU A 47 19.38 -2.85 -6.37
N LEU A 48 19.58 -2.61 -7.67
CA LEU A 48 18.49 -2.20 -8.57
C LEU A 48 17.39 -3.27 -8.68
N VAL A 49 17.75 -4.55 -8.77
CA VAL A 49 16.77 -5.63 -8.78
C VAL A 49 16.01 -5.70 -7.45
N LEU A 50 16.69 -5.53 -6.32
CA LEU A 50 16.07 -5.48 -5.00
C LEU A 50 15.12 -4.30 -4.86
N ILE A 51 15.51 -3.09 -5.28
CA ILE A 51 14.67 -1.89 -5.26
C ILE A 51 13.38 -2.16 -6.07
N ARG A 52 13.51 -2.65 -7.30
CA ARG A 52 12.36 -2.99 -8.15
C ARG A 52 11.50 -4.08 -7.54
N HIS A 53 12.09 -5.08 -6.88
CA HIS A 53 11.32 -6.12 -6.20
C HIS A 53 10.49 -5.55 -5.06
N LEU A 54 11.08 -4.67 -4.23
CA LEU A 54 10.40 -4.01 -3.13
C LEU A 54 9.27 -3.08 -3.62
N GLU A 55 9.49 -2.36 -4.72
CA GLU A 55 8.44 -1.57 -5.39
C GLU A 55 7.24 -2.46 -5.80
N HIS A 56 7.49 -3.61 -6.42
CA HIS A 56 6.41 -4.54 -6.78
C HIS A 56 5.67 -5.09 -5.55
N GLN A 57 6.38 -5.41 -4.47
CA GLN A 57 5.76 -5.88 -3.23
C GLN A 57 4.86 -4.81 -2.60
N LEU A 58 5.28 -3.54 -2.62
CA LEU A 58 4.46 -2.41 -2.16
C LEU A 58 3.18 -2.25 -2.99
N VAL A 59 3.29 -2.35 -4.32
CA VAL A 59 2.13 -2.29 -5.22
C VAL A 59 1.18 -3.46 -4.97
N ALA A 60 1.70 -4.67 -4.81
CA ALA A 60 0.90 -5.85 -4.48
C ALA A 60 0.20 -5.71 -3.13
N ALA A 61 0.88 -5.21 -2.11
CA ALA A 61 0.29 -4.94 -0.80
C ALA A 61 -0.83 -3.89 -0.88
N GLY A 62 -0.62 -2.81 -1.64
CA GLY A 62 -1.64 -1.80 -1.92
C GLY A 62 -2.86 -2.39 -2.64
N LEU A 63 -2.65 -3.21 -3.67
CA LEU A 63 -3.71 -3.91 -4.39
C LEU A 63 -4.53 -4.83 -3.49
N VAL A 64 -3.87 -5.64 -2.65
CA VAL A 64 -4.55 -6.52 -1.69
C VAL A 64 -5.38 -5.69 -0.72
N LEU A 65 -4.84 -4.58 -0.21
CA LEU A 65 -5.57 -3.69 0.68
C LEU A 65 -6.80 -3.09 -0.01
N THR A 66 -6.67 -2.60 -1.24
CA THR A 66 -7.77 -2.06 -2.03
C THR A 66 -8.84 -3.12 -2.32
N MET A 67 -8.45 -4.35 -2.69
CA MET A 67 -9.40 -5.45 -2.90
C MET A 67 -10.11 -5.84 -1.61
N GLN A 68 -9.41 -5.86 -0.47
CA GLN A 68 -10.03 -6.12 0.82
C GLN A 68 -11.06 -5.04 1.17
N LEU A 69 -10.76 -3.76 0.90
CA LEU A 69 -11.71 -2.66 1.06
C LEU A 69 -12.92 -2.79 0.12
N ASP A 70 -12.71 -3.16 -1.14
CA ASP A 70 -13.79 -3.33 -2.11
C ASP A 70 -14.75 -4.48 -1.75
N VAL A 71 -14.21 -5.60 -1.30
CA VAL A 71 -15.00 -6.75 -0.80
C VAL A 71 -15.77 -6.39 0.47
N LEU A 72 -15.20 -5.56 1.35
CA LEU A 72 -15.88 -5.04 2.53
C LEU A 72 -17.03 -4.08 2.17
N ASN A 73 -16.91 -3.34 1.06
CA ASN A 73 -17.93 -2.39 0.61
C ASN A 73 -19.15 -3.01 -0.09
N HIS A 74 -19.00 -4.21 -0.66
CA HIS A 74 -20.04 -4.90 -1.44
C HIS A 74 -20.74 -6.05 -0.68
N ARG A 75 -20.54 -6.15 0.64
CA ARG A 75 -21.25 -7.07 1.54
C ARG A 75 -22.19 -6.30 2.47
#